data_AF-A0A915M0X8-F1
#
_entry.id   AF-A0A915M0X8-F1
#
_cell.length_a   1.000
_cell.length_b   1.000
_cell.length_c   1.000
_cell.angle_alpha   90.00
_cell.angle_beta   90.00
_cell.angle_gamma   90.00
#
_symmetry.space_group_name_H-M   'P 1'
#
loop_
_entity.id
_entity.type
_entity.pdbx_description
1 polymer ?
#
loop_
_entity_poly.entity_id
_entity_poly.type
_entity_poly.pdbx_seq_one_letter_code
_entity_poly.pdbx_strand_id
1 'polypeptide(L)'
;MFKILILICLIIKTHSWTWDDYPSPRGPDYSKCRVSKPTWVCDPDGLLSDQEREEIVDLVEDFKEKTKRPNSPEPCIREGLRLIVALANYIIGPENTSTGSTVCF
;
A
#
# COMPACT_ATOMS: atom_id res chain seq x y z
N MET A 1 -18.45 38.76 6.64
CA MET A 1 -17.71 37.87 5.72
C MET A 1 -16.68 36.97 6.42
N PHE A 2 -15.97 37.42 7.46
CA PHE A 2 -15.01 36.59 8.23
C PHE A 2 -15.59 35.32 8.88
N LYS A 3 -16.87 35.33 9.30
CA LYS A 3 -17.52 34.18 9.97
C LYS A 3 -17.71 32.95 9.07
N ILE A 4 -17.81 33.13 7.75
CA ILE A 4 -17.93 32.01 6.79
C ILE A 4 -16.58 31.32 6.59
N LEU A 5 -15.47 32.09 6.65
CA LEU A 5 -14.11 31.57 6.53
C LEU A 5 -13.72 30.66 7.70
N ILE A 6 -14.12 31.03 8.93
CA ILE A 6 -13.87 30.24 10.15
C ILE A 6 -14.65 28.92 10.14
N LEU A 7 -15.85 28.89 9.56
CA LEU A 7 -16.68 27.69 9.47
C LEU A 7 -16.13 26.69 8.44
N ILE A 8 -15.49 27.17 7.37
CA ILE A 8 -14.87 26.32 6.33
C ILE A 8 -13.58 25.65 6.83
N CYS A 9 -12.77 26.34 7.67
CA CYS A 9 -11.54 25.76 8.22
C CYS A 9 -11.78 24.62 9.23
N LEU A 10 -12.96 24.49 9.82
CA LEU A 10 -13.28 23.45 10.82
C LEU A 10 -13.65 22.09 10.22
N ILE A 11 -13.76 21.98 8.89
CA ILE A 11 -14.15 20.74 8.18
C ILE A 11 -12.94 20.11 7.46
N ILE A 12 -11.71 20.42 7.88
CA ILE A 12 -10.56 19.62 7.46
C ILE A 12 -10.59 18.33 8.28
N LYS A 13 -11.40 17.37 7.86
CA LYS A 13 -11.31 16.00 8.39
C LYS A 13 -9.95 15.48 7.96
N THR A 14 -9.02 15.35 8.90
CA THR A 14 -7.83 14.52 8.73
C THR A 14 -8.34 13.09 8.56
N HIS A 15 -8.37 12.61 7.32
CA HIS A 15 -8.68 11.21 7.06
C HIS A 15 -7.50 10.37 7.57
N SER A 16 -7.78 9.47 8.50
CA SER A 16 -6.83 8.48 9.00
C SER A 16 -7.32 7.11 8.59
N TRP A 17 -6.39 6.25 8.19
CA TRP A 17 -6.69 4.88 7.86
C TRP A 17 -6.67 3.98 9.10
N THR A 18 -7.45 2.92 9.07
CA THR A 18 -7.39 1.77 9.96
C THR A 18 -7.08 0.53 9.13
N TRP A 19 -6.63 -0.56 9.76
CA TRP A 19 -6.38 -1.81 9.04
C TRP A 19 -7.64 -2.35 8.34
N ASP A 20 -8.83 -2.04 8.87
CA ASP A 20 -10.10 -2.53 8.34
C ASP A 20 -10.61 -1.71 7.15
N ASP A 21 -10.16 -0.46 6.99
CA ASP A 21 -10.63 0.46 5.94
C ASP A 21 -9.56 0.84 4.90
N TYR A 22 -8.30 0.47 5.12
CA TYR A 22 -7.23 0.66 4.16
C TYR A 22 -7.47 -0.17 2.89
N PRO A 23 -7.46 0.43 1.69
CA PRO A 23 -7.83 -0.29 0.47
C PRO A 23 -6.82 -1.36 0.11
N SER A 24 -7.32 -2.47 -0.44
CA SER A 24 -6.45 -3.57 -0.87
C SER A 24 -5.98 -3.34 -2.30
N PRO A 25 -4.66 -3.28 -2.58
CA PRO A 25 -4.16 -3.11 -3.95
C PRO A 25 -4.39 -4.34 -4.84
N ARG A 26 -4.87 -5.46 -4.27
CA ARG A 26 -5.25 -6.69 -4.99
C ARG A 26 -6.74 -7.01 -4.92
N GLY A 27 -7.47 -6.27 -4.11
CA GLY A 27 -8.91 -6.46 -3.92
C GLY A 27 -9.72 -5.85 -5.07
N PRO A 28 -11.06 -5.96 -4.99
CA PRO A 28 -11.97 -5.33 -5.96
C PRO A 28 -11.89 -3.79 -5.96
N ASP A 29 -11.26 -3.21 -4.94
CA ASP A 29 -11.12 -1.77 -4.72
C ASP A 29 -9.71 -1.23 -5.04
N TYR A 30 -8.89 -1.98 -5.80
CA TYR A 30 -7.53 -1.58 -6.18
C TYR A 30 -7.45 -0.16 -6.77
N SER A 31 -8.49 0.32 -7.45
CA SER A 31 -8.52 1.67 -8.02
C SER A 31 -8.43 2.78 -6.94
N LYS A 32 -8.83 2.51 -5.70
CA LYS A 32 -8.66 3.43 -4.56
C LYS A 32 -7.19 3.62 -4.19
N CYS A 33 -6.32 2.66 -4.52
CA CYS A 33 -4.88 2.77 -4.37
C CYS A 33 -4.21 3.61 -5.48
N ARG A 34 -5.01 4.25 -6.35
CA ARG A 34 -4.56 5.07 -7.50
C ARG A 34 -3.72 4.30 -8.53
N VAL A 35 -4.04 3.02 -8.71
CA VAL A 35 -3.40 2.13 -9.68
C VAL A 35 -4.41 1.66 -10.74
N SER A 36 -3.94 1.45 -11.96
CA SER A 36 -4.79 1.06 -13.10
C SER A 36 -5.16 -0.43 -13.12
N LYS A 37 -4.39 -1.26 -12.41
CA LYS A 37 -4.56 -2.71 -12.31
C LYS A 37 -4.16 -3.21 -10.92
N PRO A 38 -4.60 -4.41 -10.50
CA PRO A 38 -4.16 -5.03 -9.26
C PRO A 38 -2.62 -5.13 -9.17
N THR A 39 -2.04 -4.71 -8.04
CA THR A 39 -0.59 -4.69 -7.77
C THR A 39 -0.31 -4.93 -6.27
N TRP A 40 0.92 -4.71 -5.81
CA TRP A 40 1.34 -4.83 -4.41
C TRP A 40 1.67 -3.49 -3.76
N VAL A 41 1.40 -2.38 -4.47
CA VAL A 41 1.62 -1.01 -4.01
C VAL A 41 0.28 -0.32 -3.83
N CYS A 42 0.07 0.29 -2.66
CA CYS A 42 -1.09 1.12 -2.39
C CYS A 42 -0.66 2.49 -1.84
N ASP A 43 -1.14 3.54 -2.50
CA ASP A 43 -1.00 4.93 -2.06
C ASP A 43 -2.33 5.66 -2.30
N PRO A 44 -3.32 5.46 -1.41
CA PRO A 44 -4.64 6.04 -1.57
C PRO A 44 -4.65 7.56 -1.31
N ASP A 45 -3.68 8.06 -0.55
CA ASP A 45 -3.56 9.49 -0.23
C ASP A 45 -2.82 10.29 -1.31
N GLY A 46 -2.19 9.62 -2.28
CA GLY A 46 -1.50 10.29 -3.38
C GLY A 46 -0.20 10.96 -2.98
N LEU A 47 0.53 10.35 -2.05
CA LEU A 47 1.87 10.77 -1.65
C LEU A 47 2.87 10.71 -2.81
N LEU A 48 2.63 9.81 -3.76
CA LEU A 48 3.40 9.64 -4.97
C LEU A 48 2.68 10.28 -6.15
N SER A 49 3.46 10.87 -7.06
CA SER A 49 3.01 11.11 -8.42
C SER A 49 2.71 9.78 -9.13
N ASP A 50 1.97 9.84 -10.23
CA ASP A 50 1.62 8.63 -10.97
C ASP A 50 2.87 7.95 -11.57
N GLN A 51 3.88 8.74 -11.96
CA GLN A 51 5.17 8.21 -12.43
C GLN A 51 5.93 7.50 -11.31
N GLU A 52 6.11 8.12 -10.14
CA GLU A 52 6.82 7.49 -9.00
C GLU A 52 6.11 6.22 -8.55
N ARG A 53 4.77 6.20 -8.61
CA ARG A 53 3.96 5.03 -8.30
C ARG A 53 4.23 3.89 -9.28
N GLU A 54 4.29 4.16 -10.58
CA GLU A 54 4.64 3.17 -11.61
C GLU A 54 6.07 2.65 -11.41
N GLU A 55 7.02 3.53 -11.12
CA GLU A 55 8.41 3.14 -10.84
C GLU A 55 8.51 2.21 -9.62
N ILE A 56 7.78 2.49 -8.53
CA ILE A 56 7.75 1.61 -7.35
C ILE A 56 7.06 0.29 -7.64
N VAL A 57 5.99 0.28 -8.45
CA VAL A 57 5.34 -0.97 -8.88
C VAL A 57 6.32 -1.86 -9.64
N ASP A 58 7.08 -1.30 -10.57
CA ASP A 58 8.08 -2.04 -11.34
C ASP A 58 9.22 -2.56 -10.44
N LEU A 59 9.69 -1.74 -9.48
CA LEU A 59 10.70 -2.16 -8.50
C LEU A 59 10.22 -3.32 -7.62
N VAL A 60 8.95 -3.31 -7.21
CA VAL A 60 8.36 -4.39 -6.39
C VAL A 60 8.28 -5.71 -7.17
N GLU A 61 7.91 -5.66 -8.45
CA GLU A 61 7.89 -6.86 -9.30
C GLU A 61 9.31 -7.36 -9.61
N ASP A 62 10.26 -6.46 -9.88
CA ASP A 62 11.66 -6.79 -10.10
C ASP A 62 12.33 -7.39 -8.84
N PHE A 63 11.96 -6.90 -7.65
CA PHE A 63 12.42 -7.49 -6.38
C PHE A 63 12.05 -8.97 -6.24
N LYS A 64 10.83 -9.35 -6.64
CA LYS A 64 10.40 -10.76 -6.63
C LYS A 64 11.29 -11.61 -7.54
N GLU A 65 11.55 -11.16 -8.75
CA GLU A 65 12.39 -11.93 -9.69
C GLU A 65 13.85 -12.01 -9.22
N LYS A 66 14.39 -10.93 -8.64
CA LYS A 66 15.76 -10.90 -8.09
C LYS A 66 15.96 -11.79 -6.87
N THR A 67 14.91 -11.99 -6.08
CA THR A 67 14.96 -12.84 -4.87
C THR A 67 14.63 -14.30 -5.16
N LYS A 68 14.19 -14.62 -6.38
CA LYS A 68 13.87 -15.97 -6.80
C LYS A 68 15.10 -16.87 -6.78
N ARG A 69 15.02 -18.00 -6.08
CA ARG A 69 16.06 -19.05 -6.07
C ARG A 69 15.45 -20.41 -6.42
N PRO A 70 15.36 -20.78 -7.71
CA PRO A 70 14.63 -21.99 -8.14
C PRO A 70 15.08 -23.29 -7.46
N ASN A 71 16.36 -23.38 -7.07
CA ASN A 71 16.95 -24.56 -6.43
C ASN A 71 16.97 -24.50 -4.90
N SER A 72 16.37 -23.48 -4.28
CA SER A 72 16.33 -23.36 -2.82
C SER A 72 15.52 -24.50 -2.20
N PRO A 73 15.95 -25.07 -1.05
CA PRO A 73 15.14 -26.06 -0.35
C PRO A 73 13.84 -25.46 0.22
N GLU A 74 13.79 -24.14 0.45
CA GLU A 74 12.62 -23.39 0.94
C GLU A 74 11.66 -22.99 -0.20
N PRO A 75 10.40 -23.49 -0.21
CA PRO A 75 9.44 -23.18 -1.27
C PRO A 75 9.20 -21.67 -1.49
N CYS A 76 9.13 -20.90 -0.40
CA CYS A 76 8.95 -19.43 -0.45
C CYS A 76 10.05 -18.72 -1.26
N ILE A 77 11.30 -19.19 -1.18
CA ILE A 77 12.42 -18.54 -1.87
C ILE A 77 12.45 -18.99 -3.35
N ARG A 78 11.94 -20.19 -3.67
CA ARG A 78 11.85 -20.67 -5.06
C ARG A 78 11.03 -19.77 -5.98
N GLU A 79 9.98 -19.16 -5.45
CA GLU A 79 9.08 -18.28 -6.20
C GLU A 79 9.46 -16.80 -6.11
N GLY A 80 10.43 -16.46 -5.25
CA GLY A 80 10.82 -15.08 -4.98
C GLY A 80 9.99 -14.46 -3.86
N LEU A 81 10.61 -13.54 -3.12
CA LEU A 81 9.97 -12.81 -2.04
C LEU A 81 9.09 -11.69 -2.62
N ARG A 82 7.86 -11.58 -2.13
CA ARG A 82 6.96 -10.49 -2.50
C ARG A 82 7.05 -9.36 -1.48
N LEU A 83 7.21 -8.14 -1.97
CA LEU A 83 7.12 -6.94 -1.17
C LEU A 83 5.71 -6.35 -1.32
N ILE A 84 5.11 -5.90 -0.22
CA ILE A 84 3.84 -5.15 -0.21
C ILE A 84 4.15 -3.77 0.35
N VAL A 85 3.72 -2.73 -0.37
CA VAL A 85 3.97 -1.33 -0.03
C VAL A 85 2.62 -0.66 0.27
N ALA A 86 2.47 -0.15 1.48
CA ALA A 86 1.32 0.64 1.92
C ALA A 86 1.80 2.02 2.37
N LEU A 87 1.29 3.07 1.72
CA LEU A 87 1.61 4.46 1.99
C LEU A 87 0.36 5.18 2.51
N ALA A 88 0.53 6.04 3.53
CA ALA A 88 -0.56 6.80 4.15
C ALA A 88 -0.01 8.07 4.78
N ASN A 89 -0.76 9.18 4.70
CA ASN A 89 -0.41 10.46 5.33
C ASN A 89 -0.52 10.40 6.87
N TYR A 90 -1.49 9.64 7.37
CA TYR A 90 -1.78 9.51 8.80
C TYR A 90 -1.82 8.05 9.22
N ILE A 91 -1.34 7.79 10.44
CA ILE A 91 -1.11 6.47 11.03
C ILE A 91 -2.27 5.52 10.73
N ILE A 92 -1.96 4.40 10.08
CA ILE A 92 -2.78 3.19 10.05
C ILE A 92 -2.85 2.74 11.51
N GLY A 93 -4.06 2.68 12.11
CA GLY A 93 -4.32 2.49 13.55
C GLY A 93 -3.41 1.52 14.32
N PRO A 94 -3.41 1.56 15.68
CA PRO A 94 -2.40 0.91 16.52
C PRO A 94 -2.10 -0.51 16.04
N GLU A 95 -0.80 -0.87 15.97
CA GLU A 95 -0.34 -2.22 15.65
C GLU A 95 -1.16 -3.23 16.47
N ASN A 96 -2.17 -3.82 15.85
CA ASN A 96 -2.65 -5.12 16.23
C ASN A 96 -1.48 -6.02 15.92
N THR A 97 -0.68 -6.36 16.94
CA THR A 97 0.50 -7.23 16.89
C THR A 97 0.24 -8.36 15.91
N SER A 98 0.58 -8.14 14.65
CA SER A 98 0.41 -9.10 13.60
C SER A 98 1.67 -9.92 13.74
N THR A 99 1.53 -11.09 14.36
CA THR A 99 2.51 -12.15 14.23
C THR A 99 2.73 -12.33 12.74
N GLY A 100 3.80 -11.70 12.22
CA GLY A 100 4.21 -11.77 10.83
C GLY A 100 4.34 -13.24 10.48
N SER A 101 3.30 -13.78 9.86
CA SER A 101 3.29 -15.14 9.39
C SER A 101 3.92 -15.07 8.01
N THR A 102 5.04 -15.74 7.82
CA THR A 102 5.61 -15.93 6.49
C THR A 102 4.65 -16.83 5.72
N VAL A 103 3.72 -16.21 4.98
CA VAL A 103 2.80 -16.92 4.09
C VAL A 103 3.44 -16.94 2.71
N CYS A 104 3.75 -18.14 2.21
CA CYS A 104 4.14 -18.31 0.82
C CYS A 104 2.87 -18.18 -0.04
N PHE A 105 2.85 -17.23 -1.00
CA PHE A 105 1.77 -17.06 -1.98
C PHE A 105 2.17 -17.62 -3.35
#